data_AF-A0A6B1BBQ8-F1
#
_entry.id   AF-A0A6B1BBQ8-F1
#
_cell.length_a   1.000
_cell.length_b   1.000
_cell.length_c   1.000
_cell.angle_alpha   90.00
_cell.angle_beta   90.00
_cell.angle_gamma   90.00
#
_symmetry.space_group_name_H-M   'P 1'
#
loop_
_entity.id
_entity.type
_entity.pdbx_description
1 polymer ?
#
loop_
_entity_poly.entity_id
_entity_poly.type
_entity_poly.pdbx_seq_one_letter_code
_entity_poly.pdbx_strand_id
1 'polypeptide(L)'
;TRMAGMFSGATSFNQDISAWNVSSVTDMGSMFRNATSFNQPLDAWDVSSVTDMGGMFKGAASFNQPLDSWNVSSVTNMTRMFDSAVSFDQNLGGWYVTIDNASIDRADVPGAVGIISTTNPFLDGQNPIYRIELGGDSDRFTITDGNQLSMVSVAADRTTYAVTITATGDPVFGDGNNRRTVEVTLEDKPR
;
A
#
# COMPACT_ATOMS: atom_id res chain seq x y z
N THR A 1 -4.70 7.04 -22.06
CA THR A 1 -5.59 8.23 -22.04
C THR A 1 -5.20 9.14 -20.88
N ARG A 2 -5.41 10.46 -20.96
CA ARG A 2 -5.04 11.40 -19.86
C ARG A 2 -6.30 11.97 -19.20
N MET A 3 -6.30 12.02 -17.86
CA MET A 3 -7.28 12.74 -17.03
C MET A 3 -6.60 13.79 -16.13
N ALA A 4 -5.32 14.08 -16.40
CA ALA A 4 -4.53 15.05 -15.64
C ALA A 4 -5.26 16.40 -15.49
N GLY A 5 -5.35 16.88 -14.26
CA GLY A 5 -5.92 18.18 -13.91
C GLY A 5 -7.43 18.35 -14.14
N MET A 6 -8.19 17.30 -14.47
CA MET A 6 -9.61 17.41 -14.87
C MET A 6 -10.49 18.19 -13.86
N PHE A 7 -10.25 18.03 -12.56
CA PHE A 7 -10.97 18.71 -11.48
C PHE A 7 -10.04 19.59 -10.63
N SER A 8 -8.88 19.97 -11.16
CA SER A 8 -7.93 20.82 -10.43
C SER A 8 -8.56 22.19 -10.14
N GLY A 9 -8.63 22.57 -8.86
CA GLY A 9 -9.20 23.82 -8.38
C GLY A 9 -10.74 23.84 -8.36
N ALA A 10 -11.40 22.71 -8.66
CA ALA A 10 -12.85 22.60 -8.57
C ALA A 10 -13.29 22.47 -7.10
N THR A 11 -13.15 23.55 -6.32
CA THR A 11 -13.31 23.55 -4.85
C THR A 11 -14.67 23.04 -4.36
N SER A 12 -15.72 23.17 -5.17
CA SER A 12 -17.09 22.70 -4.87
C SER A 12 -17.43 21.35 -5.49
N PHE A 13 -16.53 20.73 -6.25
CA PHE A 13 -16.80 19.44 -6.89
C PHE A 13 -16.79 18.32 -5.86
N ASN A 14 -17.89 17.56 -5.80
CA ASN A 14 -18.06 16.39 -4.94
C ASN A 14 -19.12 15.45 -5.53
N GLN A 15 -19.16 15.34 -6.87
CA GLN A 15 -20.13 14.50 -7.56
C GLN A 15 -19.62 13.06 -7.62
N ASP A 16 -20.53 12.10 -7.50
CA ASP A 16 -20.20 10.69 -7.59
C ASP A 16 -19.66 10.34 -8.99
N ILE A 17 -18.45 9.77 -8.99
CA ILE A 17 -17.71 9.30 -10.17
C ILE A 17 -17.19 7.87 -9.96
N SER A 18 -17.67 7.17 -8.94
CA SER A 18 -17.25 5.82 -8.59
C SER A 18 -17.45 4.83 -9.75
N ALA A 19 -18.47 5.05 -10.58
CA ALA A 19 -18.81 4.21 -11.73
C ALA A 19 -18.00 4.50 -13.02
N TRP A 20 -17.06 5.44 -12.98
CA TRP A 20 -16.26 5.76 -14.17
C TRP A 20 -15.30 4.62 -14.52
N ASN A 21 -15.27 4.25 -15.81
CA ASN A 21 -14.28 3.32 -16.31
C ASN A 21 -12.98 4.08 -16.64
N VAL A 22 -11.94 3.85 -15.82
CA VAL A 22 -10.63 4.49 -15.94
C VAL A 22 -9.50 3.52 -16.30
N SER A 23 -9.80 2.26 -16.66
CA SER A 23 -8.79 1.20 -16.85
C SER A 23 -7.77 1.47 -17.96
N SER A 24 -8.08 2.36 -18.91
CA SER A 24 -7.19 2.78 -20.00
C SER A 24 -6.51 4.13 -19.77
N VAL A 25 -6.71 4.73 -18.60
CA VAL A 25 -6.08 6.00 -18.21
C VAL A 25 -4.66 5.71 -17.75
N THR A 26 -3.71 6.51 -18.25
CA THR A 26 -2.28 6.35 -17.97
C THR A 26 -1.73 7.53 -17.15
N ASP A 27 -2.47 8.63 -17.07
CA ASP A 27 -2.04 9.87 -16.42
C ASP A 27 -3.22 10.51 -15.69
N MET A 28 -3.12 10.57 -14.36
CA MET A 28 -4.07 11.19 -13.44
C MET A 28 -3.43 12.32 -12.62
N GLY A 29 -2.28 12.85 -13.07
CA GLY A 29 -1.54 13.90 -12.37
C GLY A 29 -2.43 15.10 -12.03
N SER A 30 -2.42 15.52 -10.77
CA SER A 30 -3.19 16.67 -10.26
C SER A 30 -4.72 16.62 -10.52
N MET A 31 -5.31 15.45 -10.80
CA MET A 31 -6.72 15.35 -11.19
C MET A 31 -7.68 16.04 -10.22
N PHE A 32 -7.46 15.94 -8.90
CA PHE A 32 -8.26 16.55 -7.83
C PHE A 32 -7.48 17.59 -7.02
N ARG A 33 -6.41 18.15 -7.59
CA ARG A 33 -5.59 19.14 -6.88
C ARG A 33 -6.44 20.33 -6.45
N ASN A 34 -6.46 20.68 -5.16
CA ASN A 34 -7.28 21.74 -4.58
C ASN A 34 -8.80 21.58 -4.80
N ALA A 35 -9.30 20.38 -5.10
CA ALA A 35 -10.73 20.08 -5.09
C ALA A 35 -11.17 19.87 -3.63
N THR A 36 -11.20 20.97 -2.86
CA THR A 36 -11.27 20.96 -1.39
C THR A 36 -12.46 20.22 -0.80
N SER A 37 -13.60 20.16 -1.51
CA SER A 37 -14.82 19.46 -1.06
C SER A 37 -14.94 18.03 -1.55
N PHE A 38 -14.01 17.56 -2.39
CA PHE A 38 -14.11 16.22 -3.00
C PHE A 38 -13.82 15.13 -1.95
N ASN A 39 -14.77 14.21 -1.78
CA ASN A 39 -14.67 13.08 -0.85
C ASN A 39 -15.57 11.91 -1.30
N GLN A 40 -15.52 11.56 -2.60
CA GLN A 40 -16.28 10.45 -3.17
C GLN A 40 -15.43 9.17 -3.24
N PRO A 41 -16.04 7.99 -3.07
CA PRO A 41 -15.32 6.72 -3.12
C PRO A 41 -14.71 6.47 -4.51
N LEU A 42 -13.49 5.94 -4.53
CA LEU A 42 -12.73 5.64 -5.75
C LEU A 42 -12.08 4.24 -5.71
N ASP A 43 -12.34 3.45 -4.68
CA ASP A 43 -11.77 2.12 -4.43
C ASP A 43 -12.09 1.10 -5.54
N ALA A 44 -13.17 1.31 -6.30
CA ALA A 44 -13.57 0.50 -7.44
C ALA A 44 -12.85 0.84 -8.75
N TRP A 45 -12.06 1.92 -8.80
CA TRP A 45 -11.32 2.30 -10.00
C TRP A 45 -10.17 1.35 -10.30
N ASP A 46 -10.13 0.81 -11.51
CA ASP A 46 -8.95 0.11 -12.02
C ASP A 46 -7.89 1.11 -12.48
N VAL A 47 -6.91 1.36 -11.62
CA VAL A 47 -5.78 2.26 -11.88
C VAL A 47 -4.51 1.54 -12.34
N SER A 48 -4.59 0.24 -12.67
CA SER A 48 -3.42 -0.60 -12.97
C SER A 48 -2.61 -0.11 -14.18
N SER A 49 -3.21 0.67 -15.08
CA SER A 49 -2.52 1.27 -16.24
C SER A 49 -1.93 2.65 -15.98
N VAL A 50 -2.18 3.26 -14.82
CA VAL A 50 -1.75 4.62 -14.49
C VAL A 50 -0.25 4.63 -14.17
N THR A 51 0.47 5.56 -14.79
CA THR A 51 1.91 5.75 -14.56
C THR A 51 2.22 7.03 -13.79
N ASP A 52 1.33 8.04 -13.83
CA ASP A 52 1.51 9.32 -13.12
C ASP A 52 0.28 9.67 -12.26
N MET A 53 0.52 9.85 -10.94
CA MET A 53 -0.43 10.30 -9.92
C MET A 53 0.10 11.54 -9.16
N GLY A 54 1.09 12.25 -9.71
CA GLY A 54 1.74 13.38 -9.07
C GLY A 54 0.74 14.47 -8.66
N GLY A 55 0.67 14.77 -7.36
CA GLY A 55 -0.23 15.76 -6.80
C GLY A 55 -1.73 15.48 -6.99
N MET A 56 -2.14 14.24 -7.30
CA MET A 56 -3.53 13.89 -7.64
C MET A 56 -4.55 14.43 -6.63
N PHE A 57 -4.25 14.34 -5.33
CA PHE A 57 -5.09 14.82 -4.23
C PHE A 57 -4.46 15.98 -3.45
N LYS A 58 -3.45 16.66 -4.01
CA LYS A 58 -2.77 17.77 -3.33
C LYS A 58 -3.77 18.86 -2.97
N GLY A 59 -3.93 19.17 -1.68
CA GLY A 59 -4.89 20.17 -1.21
C GLY A 59 -6.37 19.76 -1.31
N ALA A 60 -6.69 18.49 -1.59
CA ALA A 60 -8.04 17.94 -1.52
C ALA A 60 -8.42 17.73 -0.04
N ALA A 61 -8.64 18.85 0.66
CA ALA A 61 -8.69 18.91 2.13
C ALA A 61 -9.69 17.94 2.78
N SER A 62 -10.82 17.65 2.13
CA SER A 62 -11.87 16.75 2.65
C SER A 62 -11.70 15.29 2.26
N PHE A 63 -10.75 14.96 1.38
CA PHE A 63 -10.63 13.61 0.84
C PHE A 63 -10.08 12.64 1.90
N ASN A 64 -10.86 11.61 2.22
CA ASN A 64 -10.49 10.57 3.19
C ASN A 64 -11.16 9.23 2.84
N GLN A 65 -11.06 8.83 1.57
CA GLN A 65 -11.63 7.57 1.07
C GLN A 65 -10.55 6.50 0.92
N PRO A 66 -10.87 5.22 1.18
CA PRO A 66 -9.90 4.14 1.08
C PRO A 66 -9.35 4.00 -0.34
N LEU A 67 -8.06 3.67 -0.43
CA LEU A 67 -7.32 3.52 -1.69
C LEU A 67 -6.42 2.26 -1.67
N ASP A 68 -6.49 1.44 -0.63
CA ASP A 68 -5.64 0.26 -0.44
C ASP A 68 -5.87 -0.82 -1.50
N SER A 69 -7.04 -0.84 -2.14
CA SER A 69 -7.38 -1.72 -3.26
C SER A 69 -6.68 -1.36 -4.58
N TRP A 70 -6.14 -0.15 -4.70
CA TRP A 70 -5.52 0.31 -5.94
C TRP A 70 -4.24 -0.45 -6.24
N ASN A 71 -4.17 -1.04 -7.43
CA ASN A 71 -2.92 -1.55 -7.97
C ASN A 71 -2.08 -0.40 -8.52
N VAL A 72 -1.09 0.04 -7.75
CA VAL A 72 -0.17 1.13 -8.09
C VAL A 72 1.20 0.65 -8.58
N SER A 73 1.32 -0.61 -9.01
CA SER A 73 2.62 -1.19 -9.43
C SER A 73 3.25 -0.51 -10.65
N SER A 74 2.41 0.07 -11.53
CA SER A 74 2.85 0.75 -12.75
C SER A 74 3.13 2.24 -12.56
N VAL A 75 2.82 2.80 -11.39
CA VAL A 75 3.00 4.21 -11.10
C VAL A 75 4.47 4.51 -10.83
N THR A 76 5.00 5.51 -11.52
CA THR A 76 6.40 5.95 -11.39
C THR A 76 6.52 7.33 -10.76
N ASN A 77 5.44 8.10 -10.73
CA ASN A 77 5.39 9.42 -10.10
C ASN A 77 4.18 9.55 -9.18
N MET A 78 4.46 9.72 -7.89
CA MET A 78 3.45 10.03 -6.86
C MET A 78 3.82 11.29 -6.08
N THR A 79 4.71 12.13 -6.63
CA THR A 79 5.22 13.31 -5.92
C THR A 79 4.09 14.18 -5.38
N ARG A 80 4.11 14.46 -4.06
CA ARG A 80 3.11 15.32 -3.38
C ARG A 80 1.66 14.87 -3.54
N MET A 81 1.38 13.58 -3.77
CA MET A 81 0.02 13.07 -4.02
C MET A 81 -1.01 13.53 -2.99
N PHE A 82 -0.65 13.50 -1.69
CA PHE A 82 -1.51 13.92 -0.56
C PHE A 82 -1.01 15.16 0.17
N ASP A 83 -0.07 15.92 -0.42
CA ASP A 83 0.42 17.17 0.19
C ASP A 83 -0.76 18.11 0.50
N SER A 84 -0.91 18.52 1.75
CA SER A 84 -2.03 19.35 2.23
C SER A 84 -3.44 18.71 2.11
N ALA A 85 -3.56 17.39 1.92
CA ALA A 85 -4.82 16.65 2.03
C ALA A 85 -5.11 16.32 3.50
N VAL A 86 -5.44 17.35 4.29
CA VAL A 86 -5.40 17.30 5.77
C VAL A 86 -6.31 16.28 6.44
N SER A 87 -7.38 15.82 5.76
CA SER A 87 -8.27 14.81 6.33
C SER A 87 -7.84 13.38 5.98
N PHE A 88 -6.83 13.19 5.13
CA PHE A 88 -6.46 11.86 4.64
C PHE A 88 -5.70 11.06 5.71
N ASP A 89 -6.36 10.02 6.21
CA ASP A 89 -5.89 9.14 7.28
C ASP A 89 -6.26 7.67 6.96
N GLN A 90 -6.01 7.26 5.71
CA GLN A 90 -6.33 5.91 5.26
C GLN A 90 -5.12 4.99 5.37
N ASN A 91 -5.37 3.72 5.68
CA ASN A 91 -4.32 2.69 5.70
C ASN A 91 -3.83 2.41 4.27
N LEU A 92 -2.54 2.63 4.00
CA LEU A 92 -1.89 2.30 2.72
C LEU A 92 -0.92 1.12 2.82
N GLY A 93 -1.09 0.24 3.82
CA GLY A 93 -0.23 -0.92 4.05
C GLY A 93 -0.14 -1.86 2.85
N GLY A 94 -1.16 -1.92 1.99
CA GLY A 94 -1.12 -2.66 0.73
C GLY A 94 -0.07 -2.14 -0.27
N TRP A 95 0.25 -0.85 -0.22
CA TRP A 95 1.24 -0.21 -1.09
C TRP A 95 2.66 -0.37 -0.54
N TYR A 96 2.80 -0.34 0.79
CA TYR A 96 4.10 -0.37 1.45
C TYR A 96 4.60 -1.75 1.83
N VAL A 97 3.71 -2.69 2.13
CA VAL A 97 4.08 -4.03 2.61
C VAL A 97 3.66 -5.04 1.56
N THR A 98 4.61 -5.47 0.75
CA THR A 98 4.51 -6.65 -0.12
C THR A 98 5.57 -7.65 0.28
N ILE A 99 5.35 -8.93 -0.03
CA ILE A 99 6.35 -9.97 0.17
C ILE A 99 6.45 -10.77 -1.12
N ASP A 100 7.67 -11.04 -1.56
CA ASP A 100 7.95 -11.79 -2.79
C ASP A 100 7.56 -13.26 -2.69
N ASN A 101 7.72 -13.84 -1.50
CA ASN A 101 7.33 -15.21 -1.18
C ASN A 101 6.71 -15.27 0.21
N ALA A 102 5.48 -15.78 0.31
CA ALA A 102 4.74 -15.91 1.56
C ALA A 102 4.64 -17.37 2.02
N SER A 103 5.68 -18.17 1.75
CA SER A 103 5.74 -19.55 2.24
C SER A 103 7.15 -20.00 2.62
N ILE A 104 7.22 -20.98 3.51
CA ILE A 104 8.46 -21.60 3.98
C ILE A 104 8.22 -23.09 4.22
N ASP A 105 9.20 -23.94 3.90
CA ASP A 105 9.13 -25.35 4.27
C ASP A 105 9.38 -25.53 5.78
N ARG A 106 8.65 -26.43 6.43
CA ARG A 106 8.83 -26.73 7.86
C ARG A 106 10.25 -27.17 8.20
N ALA A 107 10.92 -27.87 7.29
CA ALA A 107 12.31 -28.29 7.48
C ALA A 107 13.30 -27.11 7.49
N ASP A 108 12.91 -25.95 6.97
CA ASP A 108 13.74 -24.74 6.88
C ASP A 108 13.48 -23.75 8.03
N VAL A 109 12.62 -24.08 8.99
CA VAL A 109 12.37 -23.26 10.19
C VAL A 109 13.39 -23.60 11.30
N PRO A 110 14.05 -22.61 11.94
CA PRO A 110 13.94 -21.18 11.70
C PRO A 110 14.68 -20.73 10.43
N GLY A 111 14.05 -19.86 9.64
CA GLY A 111 14.60 -19.46 8.35
C GLY A 111 13.80 -18.37 7.63
N ALA A 112 14.32 -17.99 6.46
CA ALA A 112 13.77 -16.92 5.64
C ALA A 112 12.46 -17.33 4.97
N VAL A 113 11.48 -16.42 5.00
CA VAL A 113 10.19 -16.56 4.31
C VAL A 113 10.24 -15.81 2.98
N GLY A 114 10.56 -14.52 3.03
CA GLY A 114 10.61 -13.64 1.88
C GLY A 114 11.15 -12.25 2.24
N ILE A 115 11.33 -11.41 1.23
CA ILE A 115 11.79 -10.03 1.36
C ILE A 115 10.57 -9.10 1.33
N ILE A 116 10.51 -8.20 2.32
CA ILE A 116 9.48 -7.17 2.37
C ILE A 116 9.91 -5.98 1.50
N SER A 117 9.05 -5.57 0.58
CA SER A 117 9.24 -4.42 -0.30
C SER A 117 7.94 -3.65 -0.54
N THR A 118 8.03 -2.54 -1.27
CA THR A 118 6.83 -1.78 -1.66
C THR A 118 6.32 -2.23 -3.04
N THR A 119 5.16 -1.71 -3.45
CA THR A 119 4.54 -2.05 -4.74
C THR A 119 5.23 -1.41 -5.95
N ASN A 120 6.03 -0.33 -5.78
CA ASN A 120 6.69 0.34 -6.90
C ASN A 120 7.98 1.10 -6.48
N PRO A 121 8.87 1.43 -7.43
CA PRO A 121 10.15 2.08 -7.12
C PRO A 121 10.04 3.48 -6.47
N PHE A 122 8.94 4.21 -6.69
CA PHE A 122 8.75 5.51 -6.04
C PHE A 122 8.59 5.34 -4.53
N LEU A 123 7.84 4.31 -4.12
CA LEU A 123 7.62 3.96 -2.72
C LEU A 123 8.88 3.37 -2.10
N ASP A 124 9.67 2.59 -2.85
CA ASP A 124 10.99 2.12 -2.39
C ASP A 124 11.91 3.30 -2.04
N GLY A 125 11.88 4.37 -2.85
CA GLY A 125 12.63 5.60 -2.62
C GLY A 125 12.26 6.34 -1.33
N GLN A 126 11.16 5.99 -0.68
CA GLN A 126 10.77 6.51 0.65
C GLN A 126 11.51 5.84 1.80
N ASN A 127 12.27 4.77 1.52
CA ASN A 127 13.04 4.00 2.49
C ASN A 127 12.20 3.60 3.74
N PRO A 128 11.07 2.90 3.55
CA PRO A 128 10.24 2.48 4.66
C PRO A 128 11.00 1.54 5.61
N ILE A 129 10.77 1.75 6.90
CA ILE A 129 11.24 0.92 7.99
C ILE A 129 10.10 0.00 8.40
N TYR A 130 10.29 -1.30 8.23
CA TYR A 130 9.30 -2.31 8.58
C TYR A 130 9.44 -2.76 10.04
N ARG A 131 8.29 -2.94 10.70
CA ARG A 131 8.21 -3.50 12.06
C ARG A 131 7.09 -4.52 12.13
N ILE A 132 7.26 -5.53 12.95
CA ILE A 132 6.21 -6.49 13.29
C ILE A 132 5.41 -5.94 14.47
N GLU A 133 4.08 -5.96 14.36
CA GLU A 133 3.23 -5.76 15.54
C GLU A 133 3.14 -7.07 16.33
N LEU A 134 3.68 -7.07 17.54
CA LEU A 134 3.73 -8.24 18.41
C LEU A 134 2.34 -8.69 18.88
N GLY A 135 2.23 -9.99 19.15
CA GLY A 135 1.03 -10.68 19.58
C GLY A 135 0.62 -11.83 18.65
N GLY A 136 0.20 -12.95 19.25
CA GLY A 136 -0.36 -14.08 18.51
C GLY A 136 0.68 -14.74 17.60
N ASP A 137 0.39 -14.83 16.30
CA ASP A 137 1.30 -15.44 15.32
C ASP A 137 2.51 -14.56 15.01
N SER A 138 2.36 -13.23 15.10
CA SER A 138 3.44 -12.28 14.82
C SER A 138 4.68 -12.52 15.69
N ASP A 139 4.51 -13.03 16.91
CA ASP A 139 5.61 -13.35 17.84
C ASP A 139 6.54 -14.46 17.33
N ARG A 140 6.13 -15.15 16.25
CA ARG A 140 6.87 -16.22 15.59
C ARG A 140 7.69 -15.73 14.41
N PHE A 141 7.78 -14.42 14.21
CA PHE A 141 8.50 -13.81 13.10
C PHE A 141 9.48 -12.75 13.57
N THR A 142 10.50 -12.54 12.75
CA THR A 142 11.47 -11.44 12.89
C THR A 142 11.70 -10.80 11.54
N ILE A 143 12.02 -9.51 11.54
CA ILE A 143 12.54 -8.82 10.36
C ILE A 143 14.03 -8.55 10.62
N THR A 144 14.88 -9.04 9.73
CA THR A 144 16.34 -8.84 9.80
C THR A 144 16.81 -7.82 8.76
N ASP A 145 18.11 -7.55 8.75
CA ASP A 145 18.75 -6.69 7.75
C ASP A 145 18.34 -7.08 6.32
N GLY A 146 18.16 -6.07 5.46
CA GLY A 146 17.66 -6.27 4.10
C GLY A 146 16.17 -6.56 4.01
N ASN A 147 15.38 -6.20 5.04
CA ASN A 147 13.93 -6.38 5.09
C ASN A 147 13.46 -7.83 4.98
N GLN A 148 14.32 -8.79 5.34
CA GLN A 148 13.99 -10.20 5.28
C GLN A 148 13.05 -10.58 6.42
N LEU A 149 11.84 -11.04 6.07
CA LEU A 149 10.95 -11.70 7.00
C LEU A 149 11.44 -13.13 7.23
N SER A 150 11.66 -13.49 8.48
CA SER A 150 12.04 -14.84 8.89
C SER A 150 11.05 -15.40 9.90
N MET A 151 10.77 -16.70 9.80
CA MET A 151 9.97 -17.44 10.78
C MET A 151 10.92 -18.07 11.81
N VAL A 152 10.67 -17.84 13.10
CA VAL A 152 11.53 -18.32 14.20
C VAL A 152 10.99 -19.55 14.91
N SER A 153 9.68 -19.82 14.83
CA SER A 153 9.07 -21.01 15.46
C SER A 153 7.73 -21.37 14.85
N VAL A 154 7.33 -22.64 14.99
CA VAL A 154 6.04 -23.17 14.50
C VAL A 154 5.26 -23.87 15.62
N ALA A 155 3.96 -24.06 15.39
CA ALA A 155 3.09 -24.97 16.14
C ALA A 155 2.88 -26.26 15.33
N ALA A 156 2.77 -27.40 16.01
CA ALA A 156 2.84 -28.74 15.40
C ALA A 156 1.69 -29.04 14.41
N ASP A 157 0.55 -28.37 14.53
CA ASP A 157 -0.70 -28.65 13.82
C ASP A 157 -1.18 -27.49 12.94
N ARG A 158 -0.29 -26.53 12.63
CA ARG A 158 -0.65 -25.34 11.85
C ARG A 158 0.18 -25.19 10.59
N THR A 159 -0.52 -24.85 9.51
CA THR A 159 0.06 -24.61 8.17
C THR A 159 -0.01 -23.15 7.74
N THR A 160 -0.65 -22.27 8.52
CA THR A 160 -0.82 -20.87 8.18
C THR A 160 -0.68 -19.99 9.43
N TYR A 161 0.04 -18.89 9.26
CA TYR A 161 0.33 -17.92 10.31
C TYR A 161 0.12 -16.51 9.79
N ALA A 162 -0.56 -15.67 10.57
CA ALA A 162 -0.81 -14.28 10.20
C ALA A 162 0.22 -13.36 10.86
N VAL A 163 1.08 -12.71 10.09
CA VAL A 163 2.02 -11.70 10.59
C VAL A 163 1.53 -10.31 10.24
N THR A 164 1.39 -9.45 11.24
CA THR A 164 1.10 -8.03 11.02
C THR A 164 2.40 -7.24 10.93
N ILE A 165 2.56 -6.50 9.84
CA ILE A 165 3.72 -5.65 9.56
C ILE A 165 3.25 -4.20 9.35
N THR A 166 3.95 -3.26 9.96
CA THR A 166 3.80 -1.81 9.72
C THR A 166 5.01 -1.29 8.95
N ALA A 167 4.77 -0.40 7.99
CA ALA A 167 5.81 0.39 7.34
C ALA A 167 5.79 1.82 7.90
N THR A 168 6.94 2.31 8.37
CA THR A 168 7.08 3.65 8.95
C THR A 168 8.22 4.40 8.27
N GLY A 169 8.22 5.73 8.27
CA GLY A 169 9.24 6.53 7.58
C GLY A 169 8.83 7.99 7.55
N ASP A 170 9.55 8.83 6.80
CA ASP A 170 9.08 10.18 6.48
C ASP A 170 7.85 10.03 5.56
N PRO A 171 6.63 10.33 6.05
CA PRO A 171 5.43 10.03 5.29
C PRO A 171 5.32 11.02 4.12
N VAL A 172 5.79 10.61 2.95
CA VAL A 172 5.41 11.31 1.71
C VAL A 172 3.91 11.14 1.43
N PHE A 173 3.26 10.12 2.03
CA PHE A 173 1.83 9.85 1.92
C PHE A 173 1.17 9.65 3.29
N GLY A 174 0.53 10.71 3.79
CA GLY A 174 -0.42 10.68 4.92
C GLY A 174 0.15 10.19 6.26
N ASP A 175 -0.53 10.51 7.36
CA ASP A 175 -0.22 9.94 8.68
C ASP A 175 -0.92 8.58 8.89
N GLY A 176 -1.47 8.01 7.81
CA GLY A 176 -2.24 6.77 7.82
C GLY A 176 -1.46 5.57 8.37
N ASN A 177 -2.19 4.66 9.02
CA ASN A 177 -1.62 3.47 9.62
C ASN A 177 -1.20 2.46 8.54
N ASN A 178 -0.01 2.61 7.95
CA ASN A 178 0.59 1.78 6.88
C ASN A 178 0.86 0.35 7.34
N ARG A 179 -0.21 -0.40 7.61
CA ARG A 179 -0.21 -1.71 8.27
C ARG A 179 -0.83 -2.75 7.35
N ARG A 180 -0.21 -3.91 7.24
CA ARG A 180 -0.75 -5.06 6.51
C ARG A 180 -0.54 -6.35 7.30
N THR A 181 -1.57 -7.19 7.31
CA THR A 181 -1.43 -8.59 7.74
C THR A 181 -1.17 -9.45 6.52
N VAL A 182 -0.11 -10.27 6.61
CA VAL A 182 0.30 -11.21 5.58
C VAL A 182 0.12 -12.62 6.13
N GLU A 183 -0.51 -13.49 5.35
CA GLU A 183 -0.60 -14.91 5.67
C GLU A 183 0.63 -15.63 5.13
N VAL A 184 1.41 -16.25 6.02
CA VAL A 184 2.56 -17.08 5.67
C VAL A 184 2.16 -18.54 5.76
N THR A 185 2.38 -19.27 4.67
CA THR A 185 2.10 -20.71 4.58
C THR A 185 3.31 -21.52 4.97
N LEU A 186 3.13 -22.47 5.89
CA LEU A 186 4.11 -23.48 6.26
C LEU A 186 3.82 -24.74 5.43
N GLU A 187 4.79 -25.12 4.61
CA GLU A 187 4.70 -26.25 3.70
C GLU A 187 5.44 -27.48 4.26
N ASP A 188 5.02 -28.67 3.85
CA ASP A 188 5.70 -29.94 4.15
C ASP A 188 6.13 -30.59 2.83
N LYS A 189 7.11 -30.01 2.13
CA LYS A 189 7.55 -30.60 0.87
C LYS A 189 8.39 -31.85 1.17
N PRO A 190 8.15 -32.97 0.47
CA PRO A 190 9.05 -34.10 0.54
C PRO A 190 10.42 -33.68 -0.01
N ARG A 191 11.49 -34.01 0.73
CA ARG A 191 12.89 -33.79 0.30
C ARG A 191 13.26 -34.62 -0.92
#